data_AF-A0A1G3HCI3-F1
#
_entry.id   AF-A0A1G3HCI3-F1
#
_cell.length_a   1.000
_cell.length_b   1.000
_cell.length_c   1.000
_cell.angle_alpha   90.00
_cell.angle_beta   90.00
_cell.angle_gamma   90.00
#
_symmetry.space_group_name_H-M   'P 1'
#
loop_
_entity.id
_entity.type
_entity.pdbx_description
1 polymer ?
#
loop_
_entity_poly.entity_id
_entity_poly.type
_entity_poly.pdbx_seq_one_letter_code
_entity_poly.pdbx_strand_id
1 'polypeptide(L)' 'MISIEFFILSALRALVEVAMLALLGQGFLALLAGARRADNPVYRVFEIVAQPVLRAVRFVTPKLIIDKHLPFVAFFLLF' A
#
# COMPACT_ATOMS: atom_id res chain seq x y z
N MET A 1 25.41 12.73 16.67
CA MET A 1 24.64 13.47 15.65
C MET A 1 24.13 12.45 14.65
N ILE A 2 22.82 12.34 14.44
CA ILE A 2 22.26 11.45 13.42
C ILE A 2 22.66 12.03 12.07
N SER A 3 23.44 11.29 11.27
CA SER A 3 23.78 11.71 9.92
C SER A 3 22.51 11.77 9.07
N ILE A 4 22.41 12.77 8.18
CA ILE A 4 21.23 12.99 7.33
C ILE A 4 20.80 11.73 6.56
N GLU A 5 21.76 10.91 6.16
CA GLU A 5 21.55 9.63 5.49
C GLU A 5 20.72 8.65 6.33
N PHE A 6 21.06 8.49 7.62
CA PHE A 6 20.31 7.63 8.54
C PHE A 6 18.89 8.14 8.75
N PHE A 7 18.72 9.45 8.84
CA PHE A 7 17.39 10.05 8.95
C PHE A 7 16.53 9.71 7.73
N ILE A 8 17.05 9.92 6.52
CA ILE A 8 16.33 9.62 5.26
C ILE A 8 15.96 8.14 5.17
N LEU A 9 16.92 7.23 5.45
CA LEU A 9 16.67 5.79 5.43
C LEU A 9 15.60 5.38 6.45
N SER A 10 15.65 5.94 7.66
CA SER A 10 14.63 5.66 8.70
C SER A 10 13.24 6.16 8.31
N ALA A 11 13.15 7.34 7.69
CA ALA A 11 11.89 7.90 7.21
C ALA A 11 11.32 7.07 6.07
N LEU A 12 12.16 6.64 5.12
CA LEU A 12 11.73 5.77 4.02
C LEU A 12 11.22 4.43 4.55
N ARG A 13 11.94 3.82 5.49
CA ARG A 13 11.50 2.58 6.15
C ARG A 13 10.14 2.75 6.84
N ALA A 14 9.95 3.85 7.58
CA ALA A 14 8.68 4.13 8.23
C ALA A 14 7.53 4.25 7.22
N LEU A 15 7.77 4.90 6.07
CA LEU A 15 6.78 4.98 4.99
C LEU A 15 6.42 3.60 4.42
N VAL A 16 7.42 2.73 4.23
CA VAL A 16 7.21 1.34 3.77
C VAL A 16 6.39 0.55 4.80
N GLU A 17 6.72 0.65 6.09
CA GLU A 17 5.99 -0.02 7.17
C GLU A 17 4.53 0.44 7.25
N VAL A 18 4.27 1.76 7.18
CA VAL A 18 2.91 2.33 7.15
C VAL A 18 2.15 1.85 5.93
N ALA A 19 2.78 1.81 4.76
CA ALA A 19 2.15 1.33 3.54
C ALA A 19 1.79 -0.16 3.62
N MET A 20 2.68 -0.99 4.16
CA MET A 20 2.39 -2.42 4.37
C MET A 20 1.22 -2.63 5.33
N LEU A 21 1.18 -1.92 6.45
CA LEU A 21 0.06 -1.97 7.40
C LEU A 21 -1.24 -1.50 6.75
N ALA A 22 -1.19 -0.46 5.92
CA ALA A 22 -2.35 0.03 5.20
C ALA A 22 -2.88 -0.99 4.18
N LEU A 23 -2.00 -1.63 3.41
CA LEU A 23 -2.35 -2.68 2.46
C LEU A 23 -2.90 -3.93 3.17
N LEU A 24 -2.34 -4.31 4.32
CA LEU A 24 -2.87 -5.39 5.16
C LEU A 24 -4.26 -5.05 5.70
N GLY A 25 -4.46 -3.83 6.20
CA GLY A 25 -5.77 -3.34 6.65
C GLY A 25 -6.79 -3.37 5.51
N GLN A 26 -6.41 -2.90 4.32
CA GLN A 26 -7.25 -2.97 3.13
C GLN A 26 -7.59 -4.42 2.75
N GLY A 27 -6.63 -5.35 2.83
CA GLY A 27 -6.84 -6.77 2.60
C GLY A 27 -7.82 -7.39 3.60
N PHE A 28 -7.64 -7.10 4.89
CA PHE A 28 -8.54 -7.55 5.95
C PHE A 28 -9.96 -7.02 5.77
N LEU A 29 -10.10 -5.72 5.48
CA LEU A 29 -11.40 -5.11 5.18
C LEU A 29 -12.02 -5.66 3.90
N ALA A 30 -11.22 -6.02 2.89
CA ALA A 30 -11.72 -6.69 1.69
C ALA A 30 -12.29 -8.08 2.01
N LEU A 31 -11.66 -8.82 2.93
CA LEU A 31 -12.16 -10.13 3.37
C LEU A 31 -13.47 -9.99 4.17
N LEU A 32 -13.56 -8.98 5.04
CA LEU A 32 -14.75 -8.75 5.88
C LEU A 32 -15.94 -8.14 5.11
N ALA A 33 -15.71 -7.11 4.30
CA ALA A 33 -16.76 -6.41 3.55
C ALA A 33 -17.11 -7.10 2.22
N GLY A 34 -16.23 -7.96 1.72
CA GLY A 34 -16.42 -8.70 0.48
C GLY A 34 -16.76 -7.80 -0.71
N ALA A 35 -17.88 -8.08 -1.37
CA ALA A 35 -18.35 -7.34 -2.54
C ALA A 35 -18.78 -5.89 -2.24
N ARG A 36 -19.18 -5.57 -1.00
CA ARG A 36 -19.62 -4.22 -0.60
C ARG A 36 -18.50 -3.32 -0.09
N ARG A 37 -17.24 -3.72 -0.30
CA ARG A 37 -16.06 -2.93 0.11
C ARG A 37 -16.00 -1.52 -0.48
N ALA A 38 -16.60 -1.30 -1.65
CA ALA A 38 -16.63 0.01 -2.32
C ALA A 38 -17.45 1.06 -1.53
N ASP A 39 -18.47 0.62 -0.80
CA ASP A 39 -19.32 1.49 0.02
C ASP A 39 -18.75 1.69 1.43
N ASN A 40 -17.63 1.02 1.76
CA ASN A 40 -17.03 1.11 3.07
C ASN A 40 -16.08 2.33 3.16
N PRO A 41 -16.42 3.38 3.94
CA PRO A 41 -15.60 4.58 4.05
C PRO A 41 -14.22 4.28 4.63
N VAL A 42 -14.11 3.29 5.53
CA VAL A 42 -12.84 2.86 6.13
C VAL A 42 -11.94 2.26 5.06
N TYR A 43 -12.48 1.39 4.20
CA TYR A 43 -11.74 0.82 3.08
C TYR A 43 -11.19 1.90 2.14
N ARG A 44 -12.00 2.93 1.85
CA ARG A 44 -11.58 4.08 1.04
C ARG A 44 -10.43 4.87 1.66
N VAL A 45 -10.41 5.04 2.98
CA VAL A 45 -9.29 5.71 3.67
C VAL A 45 -8.00 4.93 3.45
N PHE A 46 -8.02 3.61 3.65
CA PHE A 46 -6.85 2.76 3.38
C PHE A 46 -6.40 2.82 1.93
N GLU A 47 -7.34 2.83 0.98
CA GLU A 47 -7.03 2.96 -0.45
C GLU A 47 -6.36 4.30 -0.78
N ILE A 48 -6.80 5.41 -0.17
CA ILE A 48 -6.18 6.73 -0.33
C ILE A 48 -4.76 6.75 0.25
N VAL A 49 -4.56 6.15 1.42
CA VAL A 49 -3.23 6.06 2.06
C VAL A 49 -2.28 5.20 1.23
N ALA A 50 -2.77 4.11 0.63
CA ALA A 50 -1.97 3.21 -0.20
C ALA A 50 -1.71 3.74 -1.62
N GLN A 51 -2.52 4.69 -2.13
CA GLN A 51 -2.40 5.22 -3.50
C GLN A 51 -0.98 5.61 -3.95
N PRO A 52 -0.18 6.39 -3.19
CA PRO A 52 1.17 6.76 -3.62
C PRO A 52 2.06 5.54 -3.87
N VAL A 53 1.95 4.53 -3.00
CA VAL A 53 2.66 3.25 -3.16
C VAL A 53 2.15 2.49 -4.38
N LEU A 54 0.84 2.40 -4.57
CA LEU A 54 0.26 1.74 -5.74
C LEU A 54 0.73 2.38 -7.05
N ARG A 55 0.87 3.72 -7.10
CA ARG A 55 1.41 4.43 -8.26
C ARG A 55 2.89 4.12 -8.49
N ALA A 56 3.69 4.11 -7.43
CA ALA A 56 5.11 3.75 -7.51
C ALA A 56 5.29 2.31 -8.00
N VAL A 57 4.52 1.37 -7.46
CA VAL A 57 4.52 -0.03 -7.88
C VAL A 57 4.05 -0.15 -9.33
N ARG A 58 3.00 0.55 -9.75
CA ARG A 58 2.50 0.54 -11.12
C ARG A 58 3.52 1.03 -12.15
N PHE A 59 4.44 1.91 -11.74
CA PHE A 59 5.53 2.36 -12.60
C PHE A 59 6.53 1.24 -12.91
N VAL A 60 6.81 0.38 -11.93
CA VAL A 60 7.76 -0.75 -12.06
C VAL A 60 7.09 -1.99 -12.65
N THR A 61 5.78 -2.15 -12.43
CA THR A 61 5.04 -3.38 -12.73
C THR A 61 4.44 -3.36 -14.14
N PRO A 62 4.50 -4.46 -14.91
CA PRO A 62 3.95 -4.50 -16.27
C PRO A 62 2.43 -4.29 -16.30
N LYS A 63 1.92 -3.78 -17.43
CA LYS A 63 0.49 -3.54 -17.68
C LYS A 63 -0.38 -4.81 -17.62
N LEU A 64 0.25 -5.99 -17.63
CA LEU A 64 -0.42 -7.29 -17.52
C LEU A 64 -1.14 -7.47 -16.17
N ILE A 65 -0.68 -6.79 -15.12
CA ILE A 65 -1.32 -6.84 -13.81
C ILE A 65 -2.52 -5.89 -13.82
N ILE A 66 -3.72 -6.44 -13.68
CA ILE A 66 -4.95 -5.65 -13.54
C ILE A 66 -4.98 -4.93 -12.18
N ASP A 67 -5.60 -3.76 -12.14
CA ASP A 67 -5.56 -2.88 -10.97
C ASP A 67 -6.16 -3.54 -9.71
N LYS A 68 -7.04 -4.54 -9.87
CA LYS A 68 -7.58 -5.34 -8.77
C LYS A 68 -6.51 -6.13 -7.99
N HIS A 69 -5.44 -6.57 -8.65
CA HIS A 69 -4.36 -7.34 -8.02
C HIS A 69 -3.16 -6.46 -7.64
N LEU A 70 -3.14 -5.20 -8.08
CA LEU A 70 -2.06 -4.27 -7.81
C LEU A 70 -1.76 -4.09 -6.30
N PRO A 71 -2.75 -3.99 -5.39
CA PRO A 71 -2.46 -3.91 -3.95
C PRO A 71 -1.77 -5.15 -3.39
N PHE A 72 -2.08 -6.34 -3.92
CA PHE A 72 -1.41 -7.57 -3.53
C PHE A 72 0.04 -7.57 -3.99
N VAL A 73 0.29 -7.21 -5.25
CA VAL A 73 1.65 -7.12 -5.81
C VAL A 73 2.47 -6.05 -5.07
N ALA A 74 1.86 -4.91 -4.75
CA ALA A 74 2.51 -3.86 -3.97
C ALA A 74 2.95 -4.34 -2.58
N PHE A 75 2.14 -5.17 -1.92
CA PHE A 75 2.51 -5.74 -0.64
C PHE A 75 3.76 -6.65 -0.75
N PHE A 76 3.79 -7.56 -1.72
CA PHE A 76 4.93 -8.47 -1.91
C PHE A 76 6.20 -7.80 -2.44
N LEU A 77 6.09 -6.65 -3.10
CA LEU A 77 7.26 -5.88 -3.53
C LEU A 77 7.89 -5.06 -2.39
N LEU A 78 7.11 -4.75 -1.36
CA LEU A 78 7.56 -3.96 -0.21
C LEU A 78 8.08 -4.83 0.95
N PHE A 79 7.67 -6.10 1.02
CA PHE A 79 8.11 -7.08 2.01
C PHE A 79 9.47 -7.68 1.64
#